data_AF-A0AAE3HNA1-F1
#
_entry.id   AF-A0AAE3HNA1-F1
#
_cell.length_a   1.000
_cell.length_b   1.000
_cell.length_c   1.000
_cell.angle_alpha   90.00
_cell.angle_beta   90.00
_cell.angle_gamma   90.00
#
_symmetry.space_group_name_H-M   'P 1'
#
loop_
_entity.id
_entity.type
_entity.pdbx_description
1 polymer ?
#
loop_
_entity_poly.entity_id
_entity_poly.type
_entity_poly.pdbx_seq_one_letter_code
_entity_poly.pdbx_strand_id
1 'polypeptide(L)'
;MHYMKRCLILLVLCAMTSVAVAEPDEPRREPQRTVAKSDAVDALHSFQDDPLNGLPAAQIFTKYVKEDGEYHISMTERLVPWMVNRQVPQRTKAILLSAFVAGNFQAQLDDESKLDDTAAGLRYTVEVYEKLKQEDPTLMVAELDELVSAKEKGNLDSAIDRMTGDDGGDE
;
A
#
# COMPACT_ATOMS: atom_id res chain seq x y z
N MET A 1 23.93 -64.12 -29.36
CA MET A 1 23.84 -63.97 -30.83
C MET A 1 23.63 -62.49 -31.12
N HIS A 2 24.68 -61.74 -31.51
CA HIS A 2 25.04 -61.42 -32.91
C HIS A 2 23.88 -60.70 -33.62
N TYR A 3 23.91 -59.43 -34.02
CA TYR A 3 24.86 -58.64 -34.83
C TYR A 3 24.63 -57.13 -34.51
N MET A 4 25.60 -56.23 -34.29
CA MET A 4 26.70 -55.74 -35.15
C MET A 4 26.27 -54.68 -36.18
N LYS A 5 26.93 -53.49 -36.12
CA LYS A 5 27.18 -52.49 -37.19
C LYS A 5 25.93 -51.67 -37.64
N ARG A 6 25.94 -50.34 -37.83
CA ARG A 6 26.95 -49.43 -38.40
C ARG A 6 26.33 -48.02 -38.56
N CYS A 7 27.18 -46.99 -38.70
CA CYS A 7 26.91 -45.73 -39.42
C CYS A 7 25.89 -44.77 -38.76
N LEU A 8 26.03 -43.45 -38.77
CA LEU A 8 26.90 -42.55 -39.51
C LEU A 8 26.98 -41.28 -38.66
N ILE A 9 28.18 -40.84 -38.28
CA ILE A 9 28.38 -39.55 -37.61
C ILE A 9 28.17 -38.48 -38.70
N LEU A 10 27.04 -37.79 -38.64
CA LEU A 10 26.73 -36.65 -39.49
C LEU A 10 27.23 -35.40 -38.76
N LEU A 11 28.47 -35.02 -39.08
CA LEU A 11 29.08 -33.75 -38.67
C LEU A 11 28.43 -32.64 -39.49
N VAL A 12 27.35 -32.06 -38.96
CA VAL A 12 26.71 -30.87 -39.51
C VAL A 12 27.58 -29.68 -39.11
N LEU A 13 28.33 -29.14 -40.09
CA LEU A 13 28.95 -27.83 -39.99
C LEU A 13 27.85 -26.77 -39.85
N CYS A 14 27.57 -26.34 -38.62
CA CYS A 14 26.84 -25.10 -38.37
C CYS A 14 27.75 -23.93 -38.74
N ALA A 15 27.52 -23.37 -39.93
CA ALA A 15 28.03 -22.05 -40.29
C ALA A 15 27.47 -21.04 -39.28
N MET A 16 28.34 -20.51 -38.43
CA MET A 16 28.04 -19.42 -37.49
C MET A 16 27.87 -18.13 -38.28
N THR A 17 26.71 -17.94 -38.91
CA THR A 17 26.31 -16.62 -39.41
C THR A 17 26.02 -15.76 -38.19
N SER A 18 26.98 -14.91 -37.81
CA SER A 18 26.74 -13.84 -36.84
C SER A 18 25.71 -12.89 -37.42
N VAL A 19 24.44 -13.12 -37.08
CA VAL A 19 23.39 -12.12 -37.27
C VAL A 19 23.66 -11.06 -36.22
N ALA A 20 24.13 -9.89 -36.64
CA ALA A 20 24.11 -8.70 -35.80
C ALA A 20 22.64 -8.39 -35.50
N VAL A 21 22.14 -8.90 -34.38
CA VAL A 21 20.84 -8.51 -33.84
C VAL A 21 21.02 -7.05 -33.44
N ALA A 22 20.49 -6.13 -34.24
CA ALA A 22 20.34 -4.74 -33.84
C ALA A 22 19.52 -4.76 -32.54
N GLU A 23 20.15 -4.34 -31.44
CA GLU A 23 19.48 -4.22 -30.16
C GLU A 23 18.27 -3.31 -30.37
N PRO A 24 17.05 -3.77 -30.04
CA PRO A 24 15.87 -2.93 -30.17
C PRO A 24 16.11 -1.65 -29.37
N ASP A 25 15.94 -0.51 -30.03
CA ASP A 25 16.08 0.82 -29.45
C ASP A 25 15.08 0.91 -28.30
N GLU A 26 15.52 0.64 -27.07
CA GLU A 26 14.63 0.65 -25.91
C GLU A 26 14.09 2.07 -25.78
N PRO A 27 12.76 2.25 -25.70
CA PRO A 27 12.18 3.58 -25.57
C PRO A 27 12.83 4.27 -24.37
N ARG A 28 13.54 5.37 -24.66
CA ARG A 28 14.26 6.18 -23.68
C ARG A 28 13.27 6.53 -22.57
N ARG A 29 13.37 5.84 -21.42
CA ARG A 29 12.53 6.10 -20.26
C ARG A 29 12.80 7.53 -19.83
N GLU A 30 11.80 8.40 -19.99
CA GLU A 30 11.89 9.73 -19.40
C GLU A 30 12.17 9.57 -17.90
N PRO A 31 13.09 10.36 -17.32
CA PRO A 31 13.34 10.33 -15.89
C PRO A 31 12.01 10.53 -15.18
N GLN A 32 11.52 9.51 -14.48
CA GLN A 32 10.32 9.63 -13.68
C GLN A 32 10.59 10.70 -12.62
N ARG A 33 9.93 11.85 -12.74
CA ARG A 33 10.06 12.92 -11.77
C ARG A 33 9.54 12.40 -10.43
N THR A 34 10.45 12.24 -9.48
CA THR A 34 10.11 11.88 -8.11
C THR A 34 9.31 13.01 -7.48
N VAL A 35 8.32 12.67 -6.65
CA VAL A 35 7.54 13.65 -5.89
C VAL A 35 8.46 14.31 -4.86
N ALA A 36 8.48 15.64 -4.76
CA ALA A 36 9.26 16.32 -3.74
C ALA A 36 8.60 16.15 -2.36
N LYS A 37 9.39 16.02 -1.29
CA LYS A 37 8.86 15.90 0.08
C LYS A 37 7.90 17.03 0.45
N SER A 38 8.19 18.27 0.06
CA SER A 38 7.32 19.43 0.32
C SER A 38 5.94 19.24 -0.32
N ASP A 39 5.89 18.77 -1.57
CA ASP A 39 4.63 18.55 -2.30
C ASP A 39 3.80 17.44 -1.64
N ALA A 40 4.46 16.41 -1.10
CA ALA A 40 3.81 15.34 -0.36
C ALA A 40 3.24 15.83 0.98
N VAL A 41 3.96 16.68 1.71
CA VAL A 41 3.48 17.28 2.97
C VAL A 41 2.30 18.23 2.71
N ASP A 42 2.36 19.08 1.69
CA ASP A 42 1.24 19.95 1.33
C ASP A 42 0.00 19.14 0.94
N ALA A 43 0.20 18.04 0.21
CA ALA A 43 -0.88 17.14 -0.17
C ALA A 43 -1.46 16.36 1.03
N LEU A 44 -0.63 16.00 2.02
CA LEU A 44 -1.08 15.39 3.27
C LEU A 44 -2.02 16.35 4.01
N HIS A 45 -1.61 17.59 4.22
CA HIS A 45 -2.44 18.60 4.89
C HIS A 45 -3.75 18.85 4.11
N SER A 46 -3.67 18.99 2.79
CA SER A 46 -4.87 19.17 1.96
C SER A 46 -5.84 17.99 2.05
N PHE A 47 -5.34 16.76 2.19
CA PHE A 47 -6.19 15.60 2.43
C PHE A 47 -6.77 15.61 3.84
N GLN A 48 -5.99 16.03 4.84
CA GLN A 48 -6.44 16.05 6.23
C GLN A 48 -7.58 17.05 6.47
N ASP A 49 -7.55 18.17 5.76
CA ASP A 49 -8.58 19.21 5.80
C ASP A 49 -9.94 18.71 5.23
N ASP A 50 -9.92 18.00 4.10
CA ASP A 50 -11.12 17.44 3.47
C ASP A 50 -10.88 16.00 2.95
N PRO A 51 -10.88 15.00 3.85
CA PRO A 51 -10.54 13.62 3.46
C PRO A 51 -11.60 12.98 2.56
N LEU A 52 -12.84 13.48 2.59
CA LEU A 52 -13.92 12.92 1.78
C LEU A 52 -13.80 13.32 0.31
N ASN A 53 -13.15 14.44 0.00
CA ASN A 53 -12.89 14.88 -1.39
C ASN A 53 -11.40 14.90 -1.76
N GLY A 54 -10.50 14.64 -0.80
CA GLY A 54 -9.05 14.78 -0.96
C GLY A 54 -8.33 13.66 -1.70
N LEU A 55 -9.01 12.72 -2.35
CA LEU A 55 -8.34 11.61 -3.07
C LEU A 55 -7.27 12.06 -4.09
N PRO A 56 -7.43 13.16 -4.85
CA PRO A 56 -6.35 13.66 -5.71
C PRO A 56 -5.08 14.05 -4.92
N ALA A 57 -5.23 14.68 -3.75
CA ALA A 57 -4.10 14.98 -2.88
C ALA A 57 -3.49 13.70 -2.31
N ALA A 58 -4.33 12.73 -1.93
CA ALA A 58 -3.86 11.45 -1.41
C ALA A 58 -2.93 10.68 -2.36
N GLN A 59 -3.17 10.78 -3.67
CA GLN A 59 -2.29 10.18 -4.67
C GLN A 59 -0.86 10.72 -4.60
N ILE A 60 -0.68 11.99 -4.26
CA ILE A 60 0.63 12.65 -4.24
C ILE A 60 1.47 12.12 -3.07
N PHE A 61 0.95 12.18 -1.84
CA PHE A 61 1.71 11.68 -0.68
C PHE A 61 1.86 10.16 -0.69
N THR A 62 0.85 9.41 -1.16
CA THR A 62 0.95 7.95 -1.25
C THR A 62 2.03 7.54 -2.26
N LYS A 63 2.14 8.28 -3.38
CA LYS A 63 3.20 8.07 -4.35
C LYS A 63 4.58 8.36 -3.74
N TYR A 64 4.71 9.47 -3.01
CA TYR A 64 5.95 9.82 -2.31
C TYR A 64 6.38 8.73 -1.33
N VAL A 65 5.49 8.29 -0.43
CA VAL A 65 5.74 7.21 0.54
C VAL A 65 6.19 5.93 -0.17
N LYS A 66 5.56 5.59 -1.30
CA LYS A 66 5.89 4.37 -2.07
C LYS A 66 7.25 4.45 -2.78
N GLU A 67 7.64 5.63 -3.28
CA GLU A 67 8.81 5.79 -4.16
C GLU A 67 10.08 6.18 -3.43
N ASP A 68 9.99 7.00 -2.37
CA ASP A 68 11.17 7.53 -1.65
C ASP A 68 11.86 6.45 -0.81
N GLY A 69 11.12 5.41 -0.41
CA GLY A 69 11.64 4.27 0.37
C GLY A 69 12.04 4.61 1.81
N GLU A 70 12.00 5.90 2.19
CA GLU A 70 12.33 6.35 3.54
C GLU A 70 11.22 6.08 4.55
N TYR A 71 9.96 6.08 4.12
CA TYR A 71 8.81 5.86 5.00
C TYR A 71 8.33 4.43 4.83
N HIS A 72 8.28 3.70 5.94
CA HIS A 72 7.81 2.32 5.94
C HIS A 72 6.39 2.26 6.46
N ILE A 73 5.47 1.71 5.67
CA ILE A 73 4.10 1.46 6.11
C ILE A 73 3.81 -0.03 5.94
N SER A 74 3.56 -0.71 7.06
CA SER A 74 3.16 -2.11 7.06
C SER A 74 1.66 -2.21 6.81
N MET A 75 1.27 -3.06 5.87
CA MET A 75 -0.13 -3.32 5.57
C MET A 75 -0.36 -4.83 5.51
N THR A 76 -1.17 -5.33 6.43
CA THR A 76 -1.70 -6.69 6.40
C THR A 76 -3.20 -6.65 6.18
N GLU A 77 -3.79 -7.74 5.68
CA GLU A 77 -5.25 -7.81 5.50
C GLU A 77 -6.02 -7.57 6.81
N ARG A 78 -5.41 -7.90 7.96
CA ARG A 78 -5.96 -7.64 9.29
C ARG A 78 -6.00 -6.15 9.63
N LEU A 79 -5.04 -5.35 9.18
CA LEU A 79 -5.00 -3.90 9.43
C LEU A 79 -5.94 -3.11 8.52
N VAL A 80 -6.21 -3.64 7.33
CA VAL A 80 -7.08 -2.99 6.32
C VAL A 80 -8.22 -3.90 5.85
N PRO A 81 -9.04 -4.47 6.76
CA PRO A 81 -10.02 -5.51 6.42
C PRO A 81 -11.09 -5.03 5.43
N TRP A 82 -11.38 -3.72 5.39
CA TRP A 82 -12.30 -3.12 4.43
C TRP A 82 -11.83 -3.28 2.96
N MET A 83 -10.54 -3.49 2.71
CA MET A 83 -10.00 -3.63 1.36
C MET A 83 -10.53 -4.89 0.66
N VAL A 84 -10.73 -5.98 1.40
CA VAL A 84 -11.24 -7.24 0.86
C VAL A 84 -12.77 -7.35 0.93
N ASN A 85 -13.43 -6.54 1.77
CA ASN A 85 -14.89 -6.56 1.90
C ASN A 85 -15.59 -6.02 0.63
N ARG A 86 -16.36 -6.86 -0.06
CA ARG A 86 -17.04 -6.48 -1.32
C ARG A 86 -18.23 -5.53 -1.14
N GLN A 87 -18.74 -5.41 0.08
CA GLN A 87 -19.88 -4.53 0.39
C GLN A 87 -19.45 -3.07 0.55
N VAL A 88 -18.17 -2.81 0.83
CA VAL A 88 -17.63 -1.45 0.95
C VAL A 88 -17.41 -0.86 -0.44
N PRO A 89 -17.99 0.31 -0.76
CA PRO A 89 -17.77 0.96 -2.06
C PRO A 89 -16.28 1.24 -2.32
N GLN A 90 -15.84 1.11 -3.58
CA GLN A 90 -14.43 1.30 -3.95
C GLN A 90 -13.87 2.67 -3.57
N ARG A 91 -14.67 3.73 -3.70
CA ARG A 91 -14.31 5.08 -3.26
C ARG A 91 -14.05 5.14 -1.75
N THR A 92 -14.92 4.52 -0.97
CA THR A 92 -14.79 4.44 0.49
C THR A 92 -13.52 3.68 0.88
N LYS A 93 -13.22 2.57 0.21
CA LYS A 93 -11.96 1.83 0.43
C LYS A 93 -10.73 2.70 0.18
N ALA A 94 -10.72 3.45 -0.92
CA ALA A 94 -9.64 4.35 -1.26
C ALA A 94 -9.46 5.44 -0.19
N ILE A 95 -10.55 6.08 0.26
CA ILE A 95 -10.51 7.10 1.30
C ILE A 95 -9.96 6.54 2.61
N LEU A 96 -10.46 5.38 3.06
CA LEU A 96 -10.01 4.75 4.32
C LEU A 96 -8.55 4.30 4.25
N LEU A 97 -8.11 3.75 3.12
CA LEU A 97 -6.70 3.40 2.90
C LEU A 97 -5.80 4.65 2.89
N SER A 98 -6.22 5.71 2.20
CA SER A 98 -5.51 6.99 2.21
C SER A 98 -5.44 7.60 3.61
N ALA A 99 -6.50 7.47 4.42
CA ALA A 99 -6.48 7.86 5.83
C ALA A 99 -5.47 7.03 6.64
N PHE A 100 -5.43 5.71 6.46
CA PHE A 100 -4.44 4.88 7.15
C PHE A 100 -3.01 5.31 6.82
N VAL A 101 -2.71 5.51 5.53
CA VAL A 101 -1.40 6.00 5.07
C VAL A 101 -1.11 7.40 5.60
N ALA A 102 -2.08 8.32 5.59
CA ALA A 102 -1.91 9.69 6.05
C ALA A 102 -1.59 9.76 7.55
N GLY A 103 -2.29 9.01 8.40
CA GLY A 103 -2.04 9.00 9.84
C GLY A 103 -0.64 8.46 10.18
N ASN A 104 -0.23 7.40 9.50
CA ASN A 104 1.09 6.81 9.67
C ASN A 104 2.20 7.74 9.15
N PHE A 105 2.02 8.33 7.97
CA PHE A 105 2.98 9.27 7.40
C PHE A 105 3.14 10.53 8.26
N GLN A 106 2.04 11.06 8.81
CA GLN A 106 2.09 12.19 9.75
C GLN A 106 2.92 11.86 11.00
N ALA A 107 2.69 10.70 11.63
CA ALA A 107 3.44 10.30 12.82
C ALA A 107 4.95 10.17 12.54
N GLN A 108 5.32 9.63 11.38
CA GLN A 108 6.72 9.56 10.96
C GLN A 108 7.37 10.93 10.72
N LEU A 109 6.59 11.90 10.25
CA LEU A 109 7.06 13.29 10.12
C LEU A 109 7.26 13.95 11.50
N ASP A 110 6.33 13.71 12.44
CA ASP A 110 6.32 14.34 13.76
C ASP A 110 7.41 13.80 14.69
N ASP A 111 7.62 12.48 14.69
CA ASP A 111 8.61 11.82 15.56
C ASP A 111 10.04 11.83 14.98
N GLU A 112 10.23 12.39 13.78
CA GLU A 112 11.43 12.25 12.96
C GLU A 112 11.85 10.77 12.77
N SER A 113 10.91 9.85 12.96
CA SER A 113 11.11 8.41 12.92
C SER A 113 10.64 7.87 11.57
N LYS A 114 11.39 6.94 11.00
CA LYS A 114 11.04 6.26 9.74
C LYS A 114 10.34 4.92 9.98
N LEU A 115 9.82 4.75 11.20
CA LEU A 115 9.21 3.50 11.65
C LEU A 115 7.71 3.56 11.42
N ASP A 116 7.16 2.42 11.02
CA ASP A 116 5.72 2.25 10.85
C ASP A 116 4.98 2.56 12.16
N ASP A 117 4.07 3.53 12.14
CA ASP A 117 3.12 3.77 13.23
C ASP A 117 1.71 3.37 12.79
N THR A 118 1.48 2.06 12.81
CA THR A 118 0.19 1.46 12.50
C THR A 118 -0.93 2.01 13.40
N ALA A 119 -0.63 2.36 14.67
CA ALA A 119 -1.63 2.88 15.59
C ALA A 119 -2.09 4.29 15.18
N ALA A 120 -1.16 5.18 14.81
CA ALA A 120 -1.50 6.49 14.26
C ALA A 120 -2.32 6.38 12.97
N GLY A 121 -1.96 5.45 12.09
CA GLY A 121 -2.74 5.14 10.89
C GLY A 121 -4.18 4.76 11.21
N LEU A 122 -4.39 3.79 12.11
CA LEU A 122 -5.73 3.34 12.51
C LEU A 122 -6.54 4.43 13.21
N ARG A 123 -5.93 5.22 14.10
CA ARG A 123 -6.60 6.35 14.77
C ARG A 123 -7.16 7.33 13.74
N TYR A 124 -6.36 7.71 12.74
CA TYR A 124 -6.82 8.64 11.72
C TYR A 124 -7.86 8.01 10.78
N THR A 125 -7.74 6.72 10.46
CA THR A 125 -8.79 5.99 9.73
C THR A 125 -10.13 6.01 10.47
N VAL A 126 -10.16 5.83 11.80
CA VAL A 126 -11.38 5.88 12.61
C VAL A 126 -12.06 7.25 12.50
N GLU A 127 -11.29 8.34 12.57
CA GLU A 127 -11.83 9.70 12.42
C GLU A 127 -12.45 9.93 11.04
N VAL A 128 -11.79 9.48 9.97
CA VAL A 128 -12.32 9.59 8.61
C VAL A 128 -13.54 8.69 8.41
N TYR A 129 -13.57 7.51 9.05
CA TYR A 129 -14.71 6.60 9.02
C TYR A 129 -15.95 7.21 9.69
N GLU A 130 -15.79 7.90 10.84
CA GLU A 130 -16.88 8.63 11.48
C GLU A 130 -17.47 9.71 10.55
N LYS A 131 -16.62 10.46 9.84
CA LYS A 131 -17.07 11.44 8.81
C LYS A 131 -17.85 10.76 7.68
N LEU A 132 -17.38 9.61 7.21
CA LEU A 132 -18.09 8.83 6.19
C LEU A 132 -19.46 8.34 6.68
N LYS A 133 -19.57 7.88 7.94
CA LYS A 133 -20.86 7.46 8.53
C LYS A 133 -21.84 8.61 8.72
N GLN A 134 -21.36 9.84 8.89
CA GLN A 134 -22.23 11.03 8.94
C GLN A 134 -22.90 11.29 7.58
N GLU A 135 -22.18 11.09 6.48
CA GLU A 135 -22.71 11.20 5.11
C GLU A 135 -23.57 10.00 4.70
N ASP A 136 -23.16 8.78 5.10
CA ASP A 136 -23.88 7.54 4.84
C ASP A 136 -24.01 6.70 6.13
N PRO A 137 -25.12 6.86 6.89
CA PRO A 137 -25.35 6.09 8.11
C PRO A 137 -25.50 4.57 7.89
N THR A 138 -25.66 4.12 6.63
CA THR A 138 -25.79 2.69 6.29
C THR A 138 -24.43 2.03 6.05
N LEU A 139 -23.35 2.80 5.96
CA LEU A 139 -22.00 2.28 5.83
C LEU A 139 -21.60 1.48 7.08
N MET A 140 -21.35 0.19 6.89
CA MET A 140 -20.91 -0.72 7.94
C MET A 140 -19.56 -1.35 7.58
N VAL A 141 -18.61 -1.24 8.50
CA VAL A 141 -17.31 -1.94 8.47
C VAL A 141 -17.09 -2.41 9.90
N ALA A 142 -17.38 -3.68 10.18
CA ALA A 142 -17.48 -4.20 11.53
C ALA A 142 -16.26 -3.87 12.41
N GLU A 143 -15.06 -4.01 11.85
CA GLU A 143 -13.81 -3.73 12.55
C GLU A 143 -13.65 -2.24 12.88
N LEU A 144 -14.08 -1.34 11.99
CA LEU A 144 -14.05 0.10 12.26
C LEU A 144 -15.19 0.52 13.20
N ASP A 145 -16.36 -0.11 13.13
CA ASP A 145 -17.46 0.10 14.10
C ASP A 145 -17.02 -0.28 15.53
N GLU A 146 -16.26 -1.37 15.67
CA GLU A 146 -15.66 -1.76 16.95
C GLU A 146 -14.67 -0.71 17.47
N LEU A 147 -13.79 -0.20 16.61
CA LEU A 147 -12.84 0.85 16.97
C LEU A 147 -13.54 2.19 17.32
N VAL A 148 -14.58 2.59 16.59
CA VAL A 148 -15.41 3.75 16.94
C VAL A 148 -16.03 3.57 18.32
N SER A 149 -16.64 2.41 18.59
CA SER A 149 -17.21 2.13 19.91
C SER A 149 -16.15 2.16 21.02
N ALA A 150 -14.93 1.71 20.73
CA ALA A 150 -13.81 1.78 21.67
C ALA A 150 -13.35 3.23 21.93
N LYS A 151 -13.32 4.07 20.89
CA LYS A 151 -13.06 5.51 21.01
C LYS A 151 -14.07 6.19 21.92
N GLU A 152 -15.36 5.92 21.74
CA GLU A 152 -16.44 6.47 22.59
C GLU A 152 -16.31 6.04 24.07
N LYS A 153 -15.76 4.85 24.32
CA LYS A 153 -15.52 4.30 25.67
C LYS A 153 -14.19 4.74 26.28
N GLY A 154 -13.37 5.50 25.56
CA GLY A 154 -12.03 5.91 26.00
C GLY A 154 -11.00 4.77 26.06
N ASN A 155 -11.20 3.69 25.29
CA ASN A 155 -10.30 2.54 25.23
C ASN A 155 -9.85 2.17 23.81
N LEU A 156 -9.78 3.16 22.91
CA LEU A 156 -9.34 3.00 21.52
C LEU A 156 -7.96 2.34 21.42
N ASP A 157 -6.98 2.79 22.20
CA ASP A 157 -5.61 2.28 22.14
C ASP A 157 -5.55 0.77 22.44
N SER A 158 -6.23 0.32 23.49
CA SER A 158 -6.32 -1.11 23.80
C SER A 158 -7.10 -1.91 22.74
N ALA A 159 -7.98 -1.29 21.97
CA ALA A 159 -8.64 -1.96 20.85
C ALA A 159 -7.71 -2.07 19.63
N ILE A 160 -6.96 -1.01 19.35
CA ILE A 160 -5.89 -1.01 18.33
C ILE A 160 -4.83 -2.04 18.69
N ASP A 161 -4.33 -2.08 19.92
CA ASP A 161 -3.32 -3.04 20.37
C ASP A 161 -3.77 -4.50 20.18
N ARG A 162 -5.07 -4.79 20.33
CA ARG A 162 -5.60 -6.14 20.04
C ARG A 162 -5.67 -6.44 18.54
N MET A 163 -5.85 -5.42 17.71
CA MET A 163 -5.90 -5.55 16.26
C MET A 163 -4.49 -5.65 15.65
N THR A 164 -3.52 -4.93 16.21
CA THR A 164 -2.11 -4.88 15.76
C THR A 164 -1.24 -5.92 16.44
N GLY A 165 -1.62 -6.37 17.64
CA GLY A 165 -0.91 -7.36 18.41
C GLY A 165 -0.72 -8.62 17.58
N ASP A 166 0.55 -8.84 17.22
CA ASP A 166 1.10 -10.10 16.76
C ASP A 166 0.60 -11.16 17.73
N ASP A 167 -0.31 -12.00 17.26
CA ASP A 167 -0.75 -13.22 17.91
C ASP A 167 0.48 -14.10 18.00
N GLY A 168 1.36 -13.76 18.96
CA GLY A 168 2.71 -14.26 19.14
C GLY A 168 2.71 -15.76 18.96
N GLY A 169 2.89 -16.15 17.71
CA GLY A 169 2.82 -17.53 17.29
C GLY A 169 4.00 -18.17 17.97
N ASP A 170 3.71 -18.86 19.05
CA ASP A 170 4.52 -19.95 19.58
C ASP A 170 4.82 -20.88 18.38
N GLU A 171 5.91 -20.61 17.65
CA GLU A 171 6.58 -21.56 16.76
C GLU A 171 7.41 -22.56 17.59
#